data_AF-A0AAQ0A4Z3-F1
#
_entry.id   AF-A0AAQ0A4Z3-F1
#
_cell.length_a   1.000
_cell.length_b   1.000
_cell.length_c   1.000
_cell.angle_alpha   90.00
_cell.angle_beta   90.00
_cell.angle_gamma   90.00
#
_symmetry.space_group_name_H-M   'P 1'
#
loop_
_entity.id
_entity.type
_entity.pdbx_description
1 polymer ?
#
loop_
_entity_poly.entity_id
_entity_poly.type
_entity_poly.pdbx_seq_one_letter_code
_entity_poly.pdbx_strand_id
1 'polypeptide(L)'
;MTGRARALFLSLLACGPLAAGAQTIPADAEPACHAMQIDRTITLSGRYALDYGDESIGSDVWFEEDDASARRLPARSQRAGVIVFTNQHEARRGLRLPAVQPRGVCRFDGRATLVIRDLETACPGLETPDRARLVKVVAADVPSRHACAAAAR
;
A
#
# COMPACT_ATOMS: atom_id res chain seq x y z
N MET A 1 91.35 -29.01 -13.07
CA MET A 1 90.18 -29.77 -13.57
C MET A 1 89.67 -30.67 -12.46
N THR A 2 88.65 -30.20 -11.76
CA THR A 2 87.99 -30.76 -10.57
C THR A 2 86.53 -30.27 -10.70
N GLY A 3 85.44 -31.02 -10.57
CA GLY A 3 85.19 -32.32 -9.97
C GLY A 3 84.27 -32.14 -8.76
N ARG A 4 82.97 -32.55 -8.88
CA ARG A 4 81.97 -32.83 -7.81
C ARG A 4 81.41 -31.62 -7.03
N ALA A 5 80.19 -31.57 -6.49
CA ALA A 5 79.06 -32.50 -6.39
C ALA A 5 77.75 -31.75 -5.94
N ARG A 6 76.60 -32.38 -6.24
CA ARG A 6 75.32 -32.49 -5.49
C ARG A 6 74.77 -31.29 -4.69
N ALA A 7 73.48 -30.98 -4.94
CA ALA A 7 72.41 -31.16 -3.96
C ALA A 7 71.01 -31.05 -4.61
N LEU A 8 70.16 -32.04 -4.34
CA LEU A 8 68.73 -32.11 -4.63
C LEU A 8 67.96 -31.23 -3.63
N PHE A 9 66.91 -30.54 -4.09
CA PHE A 9 65.80 -30.14 -3.23
C PHE A 9 64.48 -30.38 -3.96
N LEU A 10 63.75 -31.38 -3.47
CA LEU A 10 62.36 -31.67 -3.76
C LEU A 10 61.48 -30.61 -3.10
N SER A 11 60.59 -29.97 -3.86
CA SER A 11 59.51 -29.14 -3.31
C SER A 11 58.17 -29.78 -3.67
N LEU A 12 57.53 -30.34 -2.64
CA LEU A 12 56.22 -30.94 -2.66
C LEU A 12 55.15 -29.91 -3.05
N LEU A 13 54.41 -30.20 -4.13
CA LEU A 13 53.15 -29.55 -4.48
C LEU A 13 52.06 -30.08 -3.54
N ALA A 14 51.74 -29.31 -2.51
CA ALA A 14 50.58 -29.56 -1.67
C ALA A 14 49.29 -29.14 -2.41
N CYS A 15 48.45 -30.12 -2.72
CA CYS A 15 47.04 -29.92 -3.06
C CYS A 15 46.32 -29.24 -1.89
N GLY A 16 45.87 -28.00 -2.09
CA GLY A 16 44.87 -27.37 -1.23
C GLY A 16 43.48 -27.46 -1.90
N PRO A 17 42.43 -27.91 -1.21
CA PRO A 17 41.08 -27.84 -1.77
C PRO A 17 40.68 -26.37 -1.83
N LEU A 18 40.40 -25.86 -3.03
CA LEU A 18 39.62 -24.64 -3.20
C LEU A 18 38.22 -24.95 -2.68
N ALA A 19 37.99 -24.70 -1.39
CA ALA A 19 36.65 -24.60 -0.85
C ALA A 19 35.97 -23.42 -1.58
N ALA A 20 35.22 -23.75 -2.62
CA ALA A 20 34.25 -22.85 -3.22
C ALA A 20 33.27 -22.48 -2.11
N GLY A 21 33.50 -21.33 -1.47
CA GLY A 21 32.51 -20.69 -0.63
C GLY A 21 31.34 -20.32 -1.52
N ALA A 22 30.37 -21.21 -1.63
CA ALA A 22 29.05 -20.88 -2.12
C ALA A 22 28.52 -19.80 -1.17
N GLN A 23 28.60 -18.55 -1.59
CA GLN A 23 27.90 -17.46 -0.94
C GLN A 23 26.42 -17.79 -1.11
N THR A 24 25.80 -18.31 -0.06
CA THR A 24 24.36 -18.44 0.01
C THR A 24 23.82 -17.02 -0.06
N ILE A 25 23.38 -16.61 -1.26
CA ILE A 25 22.48 -15.48 -1.43
C ILE A 25 21.33 -15.78 -0.46
N PRO A 26 21.06 -14.93 0.55
CA PRO A 26 19.94 -15.16 1.43
C PRO A 26 18.69 -15.23 0.55
N ALA A 27 18.11 -16.43 0.47
CA ALA A 27 16.82 -16.64 -0.12
C ALA A 27 15.82 -15.82 0.71
N ASP A 28 15.05 -14.99 0.02
CA ASP A 28 13.90 -14.26 0.58
C ASP A 28 14.19 -13.43 1.82
N ALA A 29 14.99 -12.37 1.65
CA ALA A 29 14.64 -11.14 2.35
C ALA A 29 13.43 -10.54 1.62
N GLU A 30 12.24 -11.12 1.81
CA GLU A 30 11.01 -10.37 1.53
C GLU A 30 11.14 -9.05 2.29
N PRO A 31 11.02 -7.89 1.61
CA PRO A 31 11.10 -6.62 2.31
C PRO A 31 10.03 -6.66 3.39
N ALA A 32 10.47 -6.73 4.65
CA ALA A 32 9.58 -6.75 5.78
C ALA A 32 8.76 -5.47 5.71
N CYS A 33 7.51 -5.61 5.25
CA CYS A 33 6.61 -4.48 5.25
C CYS A 33 6.23 -4.22 6.71
N HIS A 34 6.40 -2.96 7.12
CA HIS A 34 6.01 -2.51 8.43
C HIS A 34 4.88 -1.50 8.25
N ALA A 35 3.78 -1.69 8.99
CA ALA A 35 2.74 -0.67 9.09
C ALA A 35 3.37 0.64 9.58
N MET A 36 3.09 1.74 8.89
CA MET A 36 3.65 3.05 9.19
C MET A 36 2.56 3.99 9.68
N GLN A 37 2.90 4.82 10.65
CA GLN A 37 2.05 5.91 11.11
C GLN A 37 2.60 7.25 10.62
N ILE A 38 1.73 8.07 10.04
CA ILE A 38 2.06 9.41 9.56
C ILE A 38 1.17 10.43 10.28
N ASP A 39 1.72 10.99 11.37
CA ASP A 39 1.03 11.93 12.27
C ASP A 39 1.13 13.39 11.79
N ARG A 40 0.80 13.64 10.53
CA ARG A 40 0.73 15.00 9.97
C ARG A 40 -0.51 15.19 9.12
N THR A 41 -0.82 16.45 8.86
CA THR A 41 -1.90 16.82 7.96
C THR A 41 -1.45 16.74 6.50
N ILE A 42 -2.25 16.11 5.64
CA ILE A 42 -1.94 15.92 4.21
C ILE A 42 -3.17 16.29 3.39
N THR A 43 -3.00 17.13 2.37
CA THR A 43 -4.06 17.41 1.40
C THR A 43 -3.96 16.42 0.25
N LEU A 44 -5.00 15.66 -0.07
CA LEU A 44 -5.03 14.69 -1.17
C LEU A 44 -6.18 15.01 -2.13
N SER A 45 -5.96 14.78 -3.41
CA SER A 45 -6.99 14.74 -4.44
C SER A 45 -7.16 13.29 -4.91
N GLY A 46 -8.37 12.90 -5.30
CA GLY A 46 -8.65 11.51 -5.64
C GLY A 46 -10.12 11.23 -5.90
N ARG A 47 -10.48 9.95 -5.85
CA ARG A 47 -11.84 9.44 -5.97
C ARG A 47 -12.32 8.91 -4.63
N TYR A 48 -13.55 9.22 -4.27
CA TYR A 48 -14.22 8.57 -3.13
C TYR A 48 -15.34 7.65 -3.62
N ALA A 49 -15.64 6.63 -2.84
CA ALA A 49 -16.77 5.74 -3.07
C ALA A 49 -17.42 5.32 -1.75
N LEU A 50 -18.72 5.04 -1.82
CA LEU A 50 -19.52 4.39 -0.79
C LEU A 50 -20.37 3.34 -1.50
N ASP A 51 -20.06 2.06 -1.28
CA ASP A 51 -20.71 0.93 -1.94
C ASP A 51 -21.47 0.08 -0.94
N TYR A 52 -22.80 0.08 -1.02
CA TYR A 52 -23.67 -0.72 -0.16
C TYR A 52 -23.87 -2.14 -0.69
N GLY A 53 -23.49 -2.41 -1.95
CA GLY A 53 -23.66 -3.71 -2.59
C GLY A 53 -22.48 -4.67 -2.36
N ASP A 54 -21.38 -4.17 -1.80
CA ASP A 54 -20.18 -4.95 -1.53
C ASP A 54 -20.11 -5.35 -0.04
N GLU A 55 -20.32 -6.64 0.23
CA GLU A 55 -20.30 -7.18 1.59
C GLU A 55 -18.91 -7.20 2.22
N SER A 56 -17.84 -7.16 1.42
CA SER A 56 -16.45 -7.18 1.91
C SER A 56 -15.96 -5.79 2.33
N ILE A 57 -16.47 -4.77 1.65
CA ILE A 57 -16.08 -3.36 1.80
C ILE A 57 -17.04 -2.64 2.77
N GLY A 58 -18.26 -3.15 2.91
CA GLY A 58 -19.29 -2.62 3.80
C GLY A 58 -19.71 -1.20 3.44
N SER A 59 -20.48 -0.56 4.33
CA SER A 59 -20.97 0.81 4.11
C SER A 59 -19.93 1.90 4.42
N ASP A 60 -18.64 1.61 4.35
CA ASP A 60 -17.62 2.61 4.63
C ASP A 60 -17.38 3.52 3.42
N VAL A 61 -16.90 4.73 3.69
CA VAL A 61 -16.41 5.66 2.67
C VAL A 61 -14.93 5.38 2.45
N TRP A 62 -14.62 5.03 1.20
CA TRP A 62 -13.28 4.71 0.71
C TRP A 62 -12.77 5.87 -0.13
N PHE A 63 -11.46 6.05 -0.15
CA PHE A 63 -10.78 7.06 -0.94
C PHE A 63 -9.52 6.49 -1.58
N GLU A 64 -9.42 6.66 -2.88
CA GLU A 64 -8.20 6.37 -3.64
C GLU A 64 -7.62 7.69 -4.13
N GLU A 65 -6.39 7.99 -3.73
CA GLU A 65 -5.71 9.20 -4.18
C GLU A 65 -5.29 9.13 -5.65
N ASP A 66 -5.25 10.28 -6.33
CA ASP A 66 -4.68 10.40 -7.67
C ASP A 66 -3.15 10.30 -7.67
N ASP A 67 -2.54 10.11 -8.84
CA ASP A 67 -1.08 9.93 -8.97
C ASP A 67 -0.27 11.11 -8.40
N ALA A 68 -0.79 12.34 -8.50
CA ALA A 68 -0.12 13.52 -7.96
C ALA A 68 -0.11 13.51 -6.43
N SER A 69 -1.18 13.01 -5.83
CA SER A 69 -1.34 12.84 -4.39
C SER A 69 -0.59 11.64 -3.87
N ALA A 70 -0.58 10.53 -4.61
CA ALA A 70 0.16 9.31 -4.30
C ALA A 70 1.66 9.57 -4.12
N ARG A 71 2.26 10.45 -4.95
CA ARG A 71 3.68 10.85 -4.84
C ARG A 71 4.05 11.54 -3.52
N ARG A 72 3.08 11.96 -2.71
CA ARG A 72 3.29 12.60 -1.41
C ARG A 72 3.18 11.64 -0.23
N LEU A 73 2.84 10.39 -0.51
CA LEU A 73 2.66 9.30 0.44
C LEU A 73 3.75 8.24 0.23
N PRO A 74 3.94 7.30 1.18
CA PRO A 74 4.71 6.09 0.91
C PRO A 74 4.23 5.40 -0.37
N ALA A 75 5.17 4.75 -1.05
CA ALA A 75 4.89 4.06 -2.30
C ALA A 75 3.80 3.00 -2.10
N ARG A 76 2.96 2.76 -3.13
CA ARG A 76 1.92 1.71 -3.07
C ARG A 76 2.50 0.29 -2.92
N SER A 77 3.80 0.08 -3.16
CA SER A 77 4.49 -1.17 -2.82
C SER A 77 4.77 -1.32 -1.32
N GLN A 78 4.45 -0.32 -0.51
CA GLN A 78 4.65 -0.29 0.94
C GLN A 78 3.34 -0.07 1.70
N ARG A 79 2.21 0.06 1.00
CA ARG A 79 0.90 0.30 1.61
C ARG A 79 -0.26 -0.26 0.78
N ALA A 80 -1.45 -0.39 1.33
CA ALA A 80 -2.62 -0.92 0.63
C ALA A 80 -3.03 -0.06 -0.58
N GLY A 81 -2.86 1.27 -0.48
CA GLY A 81 -3.15 2.18 -1.59
C GLY A 81 -4.60 2.65 -1.67
N VAL A 82 -5.47 2.19 -0.77
CA VAL A 82 -6.83 2.68 -0.58
C VAL A 82 -7.04 3.04 0.88
N ILE A 83 -7.64 4.20 1.12
CA ILE A 83 -7.85 4.78 2.45
C ILE A 83 -9.31 4.64 2.86
N VAL A 84 -9.55 4.09 4.06
CA VAL A 84 -10.84 4.13 4.74
C VAL A 84 -10.81 5.17 5.85
N PHE A 85 -11.83 6.02 5.90
CA PHE A 85 -11.88 7.06 6.95
C PHE A 85 -12.26 6.47 8.32
N THR A 86 -11.54 6.87 9.36
CA THR A 86 -11.86 6.45 10.75
C THR A 86 -13.08 7.16 11.33
N ASN A 87 -13.41 8.34 10.78
CA ASN A 87 -14.55 9.18 11.18
C ASN A 87 -15.62 9.22 10.07
N GLN A 88 -16.25 8.06 9.85
CA GLN A 88 -17.19 7.81 8.76
C GLN A 88 -18.37 8.78 8.72
N HIS A 89 -18.90 9.18 9.88
CA HIS A 89 -20.02 10.12 9.95
C HIS A 89 -19.63 11.50 9.36
N GLU A 90 -18.47 12.03 9.75
CA GLU A 90 -17.93 13.29 9.24
C GLU A 90 -17.57 13.18 7.76
N ALA A 91 -17.02 12.04 7.33
CA ALA A 91 -16.71 11.77 5.93
C ALA A 91 -17.95 11.81 5.06
N ARG A 92 -19.00 11.09 5.44
CA ARG A 92 -20.28 11.10 4.72
C ARG A 92 -20.87 12.51 4.65
N ARG A 93 -20.92 13.22 5.78
CA ARG A 93 -21.45 14.59 5.83
C ARG A 93 -20.65 15.54 4.94
N GLY A 94 -19.31 15.50 5.00
CA GLY A 94 -18.43 16.37 4.22
C GLY A 94 -18.55 16.15 2.71
N LEU A 95 -18.71 14.90 2.29
CA LEU A 95 -18.85 14.49 0.89
C LEU A 95 -20.31 14.51 0.40
N ARG A 96 -21.25 15.00 1.22
CA ARG A 96 -22.69 15.08 0.90
C ARG A 96 -23.29 13.71 0.54
N LEU A 97 -22.78 12.65 1.18
CA LEU A 97 -23.29 11.28 1.07
C LEU A 97 -24.44 11.08 2.06
N PRO A 98 -25.44 10.24 1.72
CA PRO A 98 -26.56 10.00 2.62
C PRO A 98 -26.14 9.18 3.85
N ALA A 99 -26.74 9.51 5.00
CA ALA A 99 -26.50 8.77 6.25
C ALA A 99 -27.09 7.35 6.22
N VAL A 100 -28.17 7.15 5.46
CA VAL A 100 -28.86 5.88 5.26
C VAL A 100 -28.94 5.59 3.77
N GLN A 101 -28.75 4.34 3.37
CA GLN A 101 -28.85 3.92 1.97
C GLN A 101 -30.23 4.29 1.38
N PRO A 102 -30.28 5.09 0.30
CA PRO A 102 -31.53 5.37 -0.38
C PRO A 102 -32.06 4.13 -1.13
N ARG A 103 -33.38 3.97 -1.18
CA ARG A 103 -34.02 2.85 -1.90
C ARG A 103 -33.57 2.83 -3.37
N GLY A 104 -33.17 1.63 -3.82
CA GLY A 104 -32.74 1.39 -5.20
C GLY A 104 -31.36 1.92 -5.56
N VAL A 105 -30.62 2.53 -4.62
CA VAL A 105 -29.25 3.02 -4.83
C VAL A 105 -28.27 2.12 -4.10
N CYS A 106 -27.33 1.54 -4.83
CA CYS A 106 -26.31 0.66 -4.24
C CYS A 106 -24.94 1.33 -4.13
N ARG A 107 -24.66 2.40 -4.87
CA ARG A 107 -23.35 3.04 -4.80
C ARG A 107 -23.41 4.53 -5.05
N PHE A 108 -22.50 5.23 -4.38
CA PHE A 108 -22.12 6.61 -4.65
C PHE A 108 -20.63 6.71 -4.96
N ASP A 109 -20.25 7.51 -5.95
CA ASP A 109 -18.85 7.90 -6.14
C ASP A 109 -18.69 9.31 -6.71
N GLY A 110 -17.47 9.83 -6.63
CA GLY A 110 -17.12 11.15 -7.14
C GLY A 110 -15.65 11.47 -6.93
N ARG A 111 -15.23 12.69 -7.28
CA ARG A 111 -13.89 13.19 -6.98
C ARG A 111 -13.92 14.20 -5.84
N ALA A 112 -12.85 14.23 -5.07
CA ALA A 112 -12.68 15.21 -4.00
C ALA A 112 -11.22 15.59 -3.80
N THR A 113 -11.01 16.83 -3.35
CA THR A 113 -9.80 17.29 -2.68
C THR A 113 -10.11 17.43 -1.21
N LEU A 114 -9.33 16.76 -0.37
CA LEU A 114 -9.58 16.62 1.05
C LEU A 114 -8.30 16.74 1.86
N VAL A 115 -8.46 17.02 3.14
CA VAL A 115 -7.40 17.12 4.13
C VAL A 115 -7.57 15.97 5.10
N ILE A 116 -6.55 15.12 5.22
CA ILE A 116 -6.49 14.00 6.17
C ILE A 116 -5.42 14.24 7.23
N ARG A 117 -5.50 13.48 8.32
CA ARG A 117 -4.44 13.34 9.34
C ARG A 117 -4.40 11.91 9.87
N ASP A 118 -3.34 11.61 10.62
CA ASP A 118 -3.14 10.35 11.33
C ASP A 118 -3.31 9.15 10.37
N LEU A 119 -2.50 9.14 9.29
CA LEU A 119 -2.55 8.09 8.27
C LEU A 119 -1.80 6.85 8.78
N GLU A 120 -2.52 5.76 8.95
CA GLU A 120 -2.01 4.43 9.28
C GLU A 120 -1.96 3.60 7.99
N THR A 121 -0.78 3.10 7.61
CA THR A 121 -0.63 2.30 6.39
C THR A 121 -0.68 0.81 6.70
N ALA A 122 -1.39 0.05 5.86
CA ALA A 122 -1.43 -1.41 5.94
C ALA A 122 -0.51 -2.01 4.86
N CYS A 123 0.12 -3.14 5.14
CA CYS A 123 1.02 -3.77 4.18
C CYS A 123 0.31 -4.22 2.90
N PRO A 124 0.97 -4.12 1.73
CA PRO A 124 0.37 -4.55 0.48
C PRO A 124 0.05 -6.05 0.52
N GLY A 125 -1.04 -6.45 -0.12
CA GLY A 125 -1.50 -7.85 -0.16
C GLY A 125 -2.27 -8.31 1.07
N LEU A 126 -2.38 -7.48 2.12
CA LEU A 126 -3.34 -7.70 3.20
C LEU A 126 -4.72 -7.20 2.77
N GLU A 127 -5.79 -7.84 3.25
CA GLU A 127 -7.18 -7.39 3.03
C GLU A 127 -7.53 -6.14 3.85
N THR A 128 -6.55 -5.55 4.55
CA THR A 128 -6.76 -4.36 5.39
C THR A 128 -6.38 -3.09 4.61
N PRO A 129 -7.26 -2.07 4.54
CA PRO A 129 -6.94 -0.80 3.89
C PRO A 129 -6.03 0.09 4.75
N ASP A 130 -5.48 1.13 4.12
CA ASP A 130 -4.92 2.26 4.86
C ASP A 130 -6.06 2.98 5.62
N ARG A 131 -5.75 3.61 6.75
CA ARG A 131 -6.76 4.30 7.58
C ARG A 131 -6.33 5.72 7.86
N ALA A 132 -7.25 6.67 7.80
CA ALA A 132 -6.95 8.05 8.14
C ALA A 132 -8.17 8.78 8.68
N ARG A 133 -7.96 9.86 9.44
CA ARG A 133 -9.04 10.75 9.85
C ARG A 133 -9.24 11.86 8.82
N LEU A 134 -10.47 12.03 8.32
CA LEU A 134 -10.83 13.18 7.50
C LEU A 134 -10.94 14.43 8.37
N VAL A 135 -10.15 15.47 8.04
CA VAL A 135 -10.16 16.77 8.71
C VAL A 135 -11.11 17.73 8.03
N LYS A 136 -11.05 17.82 6.69
CA LYS A 136 -11.82 18.79 5.91
C LYS A 136 -11.97 18.32 4.46
N VAL A 137 -13.12 18.59 3.85
CA VAL A 137 -13.31 18.56 2.39
C VAL A 137 -13.02 19.96 1.85
N VAL A 138 -12.03 20.08 0.96
CA VAL A 138 -11.67 21.34 0.30
C VAL A 138 -12.58 21.58 -0.89
N ALA A 139 -12.75 20.54 -1.72
CA ALA A 139 -13.63 20.53 -2.88
C ALA A 139 -14.14 19.10 -3.09
N ALA A 140 -15.37 18.95 -3.55
CA ALA A 140 -15.93 17.66 -3.94
C ALA A 140 -16.97 17.87 -5.03
N ASP A 141 -17.00 16.93 -5.98
CA ASP A 141 -18.06 16.85 -6.97
C ASP A 141 -19.40 16.52 -6.31
N VAL A 142 -20.50 16.76 -7.04
CA VAL A 142 -21.79 16.19 -6.66
C VAL A 142 -21.69 14.66 -6.81
N PRO A 143 -22.00 13.85 -5.77
CA PRO A 143 -21.89 12.41 -5.86
C PRO A 143 -22.75 11.84 -7.00
N SER A 144 -22.12 11.07 -7.88
CA SER A 144 -22.82 10.22 -8.84
C SER A 144 -23.54 9.11 -8.10
N ARG A 145 -24.74 8.76 -8.55
CA ARG A 145 -25.59 7.75 -7.92
C ARG A 145 -25.75 6.57 -8.86
N HIS A 146 -25.55 5.37 -8.34
CA HIS A 146 -25.63 4.15 -9.11
C HIS A 146 -26.76 3.28 -8.55
N ALA A 147 -27.70 2.92 -9.42
CA ALA A 147 -28.78 2.02 -9.07
C ALA A 147 -28.22 0.63 -8.74
N CYS A 148 -28.92 -0.09 -7.86
CA CYS A 148 -28.64 -1.50 -7.66
C CYS A 148 -28.83 -2.25 -8.98
N ALA A 149 -27.85 -3.06 -9.39
CA ALA A 149 -28.08 -3.99 -10.47
C ALA A 149 -29.26 -4.88 -10.07
N ALA A 150 -30.29 -4.95 -10.91
CA ALA A 150 -31.25 -6.03 -10.78
C ALA A 150 -30.43 -7.32 -10.92
N ALA A 151 -30.46 -8.19 -9.90
CA ALA A 151 -29.84 -9.51 -10.02
C ALA A 151 -30.30 -10.10 -11.37
N ALA A 152 -29.36 -10.26 -12.30
CA ALA A 152 -29.65 -10.93 -13.55
C ALA A 152 -30.16 -12.32 -13.17
N ARG A 153 -31.47 -12.52 -13.35
CA ARG A 153 -32.13 -13.80 -13.13
C ARG A 153 -31.74 -14.77 -14.23
#